data_AF-A0A833W4E1-F1
#
_entry.id   AF-A0A833W4E1-F1
#
_cell.length_a   1.000
_cell.length_b   1.000
_cell.length_c   1.000
_cell.angle_alpha   90.00
_cell.angle_beta   90.00
_cell.angle_gamma   90.00
#
_symmetry.space_group_name_H-M   'P 1'
#
loop_
_entity.id
_entity.type
_entity.pdbx_description
1 polymer ?
#
loop_
_entity_poly.entity_id
_entity_poly.type
_entity_poly.pdbx_seq_one_letter_code
_entity_poly.pdbx_strand_id
1 'polypeptide(L)'
;MEDEGTNARADESFATNLFACRASPSFFPSGQRWAKAESKAFRPMTSDMVASLTNELTVGDVERDPAWIDDSTILVTSNVGKAIMTASTARRFAMRYNRFRFRWKRPLRREPLSKVLRLVYDEDANPELFGYFVAGAPARVLDNMNGNVGWGVANGSSCKYLSLAWGDEDMRRQVEALIQCARQIKEDVVDLP
;
A
#
# COMPACT_ATOMS: atom_id res chain seq x y z
N MET A 1 22.58 44.77 4.75
CA MET A 1 21.48 45.28 5.60
C MET A 1 20.36 44.28 5.38
N GLU A 2 20.32 43.33 6.30
CA GLU A 2 19.72 42.01 6.13
C GLU A 2 18.20 42.03 6.28
N ASP A 3 17.54 41.25 5.45
CA ASP A 3 16.10 40.99 5.39
C ASP A 3 15.71 39.98 6.48
N GLU A 4 15.93 40.34 7.76
CA GLU A 4 15.60 39.49 8.92
C GLU A 4 14.10 39.51 9.28
N GLY A 5 13.30 40.39 8.66
CA GLY A 5 11.89 40.59 9.03
C GLY A 5 10.91 39.55 8.47
N THR A 6 11.32 38.81 7.43
CA THR A 6 10.42 37.93 6.67
C THR A 6 10.44 36.49 7.19
N ASN A 7 11.56 36.06 7.79
CA ASN A 7 11.76 34.68 8.24
C ASN A 7 11.10 34.38 9.61
N ALA A 8 11.11 35.35 10.54
CA ALA A 8 10.54 35.18 11.88
C ALA A 8 9.00 34.99 11.88
N ARG A 9 8.29 35.63 10.95
CA ARG A 9 6.82 35.52 10.82
C ARG A 9 6.37 34.17 10.25
N ALA A 10 7.15 33.56 9.37
CA ALA A 10 6.86 32.25 8.82
C ALA A 10 7.04 31.15 9.89
N ASP A 11 8.05 31.30 10.74
CA ASP A 11 8.40 30.34 11.78
C ASP A 11 7.39 30.34 12.95
N GLU A 12 6.93 31.52 13.39
CA GLU A 12 5.84 31.63 14.38
C GLU A 12 4.51 31.08 13.84
N SER A 13 4.20 31.34 12.57
CA SER A 13 3.02 30.79 11.88
C SER A 13 3.05 29.26 11.84
N PHE A 14 4.21 28.68 11.51
CA PHE A 14 4.41 27.24 11.44
C PHE A 14 4.25 26.57 12.81
N ALA A 15 4.93 27.10 13.84
CA ALA A 15 4.83 26.60 15.21
C ALA A 15 3.40 26.68 15.75
N THR A 16 2.69 27.79 15.50
CA THR A 16 1.30 27.98 15.91
C THR A 16 0.36 26.99 15.24
N ASN A 17 0.55 26.72 13.94
CA ASN A 17 -0.25 25.73 13.22
C ASN A 17 0.01 24.31 13.71
N LEU A 18 1.26 23.96 14.03
CA LEU A 18 1.61 22.64 14.56
C LEU A 18 0.95 22.37 15.93
N PHE A 19 0.92 23.36 16.81
CA PHE A 19 0.22 23.24 18.10
C PHE A 19 -1.30 23.10 17.92
N ALA A 20 -1.90 23.83 16.97
CA ALA A 20 -3.32 23.72 16.67
C ALA A 20 -3.69 22.33 16.10
N CYS A 21 -2.82 21.71 15.30
CA CYS A 21 -3.03 20.36 14.77
C CYS A 21 -2.91 19.24 15.82
N ARG A 22 -2.37 19.53 17.01
CA ARG A 22 -2.22 18.56 18.13
C ARG A 22 -3.38 18.60 19.13
N ALA A 23 -4.23 19.62 19.06
CA ALA A 23 -5.41 19.72 19.90
C ALA A 23 -6.60 19.08 19.17
N SER A 24 -7.19 18.05 19.77
CA SER A 24 -8.48 17.54 19.29
C SER A 24 -9.52 18.65 19.34
N PRO A 25 -10.34 18.82 18.29
CA PRO A 25 -11.36 19.85 18.28
C PRO A 25 -12.38 19.63 19.40
N SER A 26 -12.86 20.70 20.02
CA SER A 26 -13.84 20.66 21.11
C SER A 26 -15.24 20.19 20.65
N PHE A 27 -15.47 20.14 19.34
CA PHE A 27 -16.64 19.55 18.70
C PHE A 27 -16.29 19.06 17.29
N PHE A 28 -16.98 18.03 16.81
CA PHE A 28 -16.81 17.54 15.44
C PHE A 28 -17.75 18.27 14.48
N PRO A 29 -17.32 18.61 13.24
CA PRO A 29 -18.18 19.25 12.26
C PRO A 29 -19.44 18.42 11.98
N SER A 30 -20.56 19.10 11.82
CA SER A 30 -21.90 18.49 11.79
C SER A 30 -22.29 17.80 10.47
N GLY A 31 -21.40 17.75 9.47
CA GLY A 31 -21.69 17.13 8.17
C GLY A 31 -20.49 17.00 7.22
N GLN A 32 -20.73 16.56 5.98
CA GLN A 32 -19.70 16.33 4.96
C GLN A 32 -19.04 17.60 4.41
N ARG A 33 -19.67 18.77 4.57
CA ARG A 33 -19.13 20.08 4.15
C ARG A 33 -19.22 21.06 5.31
N TRP A 34 -18.12 21.75 5.60
CA TRP A 34 -18.05 22.70 6.71
C TRP A 34 -18.81 23.98 6.36
N ALA A 35 -19.59 24.50 7.30
CA ALA A 35 -20.17 25.84 7.18
C ALA A 35 -19.05 26.90 7.20
N LYS A 36 -19.28 28.08 6.62
CA LYS A 36 -18.26 29.16 6.59
C LYS A 36 -17.70 29.52 7.98
N ALA A 37 -18.54 29.48 9.01
CA ALA A 37 -18.13 29.72 10.39
C ALA A 37 -17.21 28.60 10.92
N GLU A 38 -17.50 27.33 10.58
CA GLU A 38 -16.67 26.17 10.92
C GLU A 38 -15.35 26.20 10.16
N SER A 39 -15.33 26.53 8.86
CA SER A 39 -14.09 26.70 8.09
C SER A 39 -13.16 27.77 8.66
N LYS A 40 -13.72 28.86 9.18
CA LYS A 40 -12.93 29.91 9.84
C LYS A 40 -12.35 29.45 11.18
N ALA A 41 -13.07 28.60 11.92
CA ALA A 41 -12.65 28.09 13.22
C ALA A 41 -11.61 26.96 13.10
N PHE A 42 -11.82 26.01 12.17
CA PHE A 42 -11.00 24.81 12.03
C PHE A 42 -9.87 24.95 11.01
N ARG A 43 -9.85 26.04 10.22
CA ARG A 43 -8.80 26.33 9.22
C ARG A 43 -8.45 25.09 8.38
N PRO A 44 -9.39 24.60 7.54
CA PRO A 44 -9.16 23.39 6.76
C PRO A 44 -7.89 23.54 5.92
N MET A 45 -7.16 22.44 5.78
CA MET A 45 -6.02 22.39 4.87
C MET A 45 -6.49 22.75 3.46
N THR A 46 -5.97 23.84 2.91
CA THR A 46 -6.31 24.29 1.55
C THR A 46 -5.41 23.62 0.51
N SER A 47 -5.85 23.59 -0.75
CA SER A 47 -5.01 23.07 -1.85
C SER A 47 -3.68 23.83 -1.96
N ASP A 48 -3.69 25.15 -1.74
CA ASP A 48 -2.48 25.98 -1.78
C ASP A 48 -1.51 25.60 -0.65
N MET A 49 -2.02 25.30 0.55
CA MET A 49 -1.19 24.82 1.66
C MET A 49 -0.56 23.47 1.31
N VAL A 50 -1.33 22.52 0.78
CA VAL A 50 -0.80 21.22 0.33
C VAL A 50 0.27 21.42 -0.74
N ALA A 51 0.00 22.25 -1.75
CA ALA A 51 0.96 22.54 -2.82
C ALA A 51 2.24 23.24 -2.31
N SER A 52 2.15 24.04 -1.25
CA SER A 52 3.32 24.70 -0.64
C SER A 52 4.16 23.76 0.25
N LEU A 53 3.53 22.72 0.81
CA LEU A 53 4.16 21.78 1.75
C LEU A 53 4.63 20.49 1.09
N THR A 54 4.05 20.14 -0.06
CA THR A 54 4.29 18.87 -0.75
C THR A 54 4.68 19.13 -2.19
N ASN A 55 5.69 18.41 -2.64
CA ASN A 55 6.06 18.33 -4.04
C ASN A 55 5.57 17.00 -4.60
N GLU A 56 5.20 16.99 -5.87
CA GLU A 56 4.91 15.74 -6.57
C GLU A 56 6.14 14.83 -6.54
N LEU A 57 5.93 13.57 -6.17
CA LEU A 57 7.00 12.57 -6.11
C LEU A 57 7.49 12.28 -7.54
N THR A 58 8.76 12.53 -7.81
CA THR A 58 9.35 12.26 -9.12
C THR A 58 9.96 10.86 -9.19
N VAL A 59 10.21 10.37 -10.41
CA VAL A 59 10.94 9.11 -10.62
C VAL A 59 12.33 9.16 -9.97
N GLY A 60 13.01 10.30 -10.05
CA GLY A 60 14.33 10.49 -9.45
C GLY A 60 14.31 10.44 -7.91
N ASP A 61 13.21 10.84 -7.27
CA ASP A 61 13.06 10.70 -5.80
C ASP A 61 12.99 9.24 -5.38
N VAL A 62 12.23 8.44 -6.14
CA VAL A 62 12.08 6.99 -5.90
C VAL A 62 13.40 6.23 -6.16
N GLU A 63 14.16 6.65 -7.17
CA GLU A 63 15.46 6.05 -7.47
C GLU A 63 16.51 6.37 -6.40
N ARG A 64 16.48 7.59 -5.85
CA ARG A 64 17.39 8.03 -4.79
C ARG A 64 17.08 7.41 -3.43
N ASP A 65 15.79 7.24 -3.11
CA ASP A 65 15.36 6.64 -1.86
C ASP A 65 14.45 5.42 -2.10
N PRO A 66 15.02 4.20 -2.03
CA PRO A 66 14.28 2.95 -2.18
C PRO A 66 13.15 2.76 -1.15
N ALA A 67 13.16 3.47 -0.02
CA ALA A 67 12.09 3.39 0.97
C ALA A 67 10.74 3.84 0.42
N TRP A 68 10.72 4.62 -0.68
CA TRP A 68 9.51 4.92 -1.44
C TRP A 68 8.79 3.68 -1.98
N ILE A 69 9.55 2.62 -2.29
CA ILE A 69 9.00 1.33 -2.75
C ILE A 69 8.78 0.39 -1.58
N ASP A 70 9.72 0.36 -0.64
CA ASP A 70 9.84 -0.73 0.34
C ASP A 70 9.13 -0.46 1.67
N ASP A 71 8.98 0.80 2.11
CA ASP A 71 8.50 1.12 3.46
C ASP A 71 7.45 2.24 3.50
N SER A 72 7.16 2.87 2.37
CA SER A 72 6.25 4.01 2.30
C SER A 72 4.79 3.62 2.44
N THR A 73 4.07 4.41 3.24
CA THR A 73 2.61 4.26 3.38
C THR A 73 1.92 4.99 2.25
N ILE A 74 1.20 4.25 1.40
CA ILE A 74 0.46 4.79 0.26
C ILE A 74 -1.02 4.87 0.63
N LEU A 75 -1.56 6.08 0.63
CA LEU A 75 -2.99 6.30 0.78
C LEU A 75 -3.67 6.07 -0.56
N VAL A 76 -4.67 5.20 -0.57
CA VAL A 76 -5.47 4.86 -1.74
C VAL A 76 -6.93 5.18 -1.48
N THR A 77 -7.61 5.76 -2.46
CA THR A 77 -9.01 6.19 -2.34
C THR A 77 -10.01 5.06 -2.58
N SER A 78 -9.56 3.91 -3.08
CA SER A 78 -10.41 2.75 -3.38
C SER A 78 -9.67 1.43 -3.25
N ASN A 79 -10.43 0.35 -3.08
CA ASN A 79 -9.89 -1.02 -3.09
C ASN A 79 -9.31 -1.41 -4.45
N VAL A 80 -9.84 -0.86 -5.55
CA VAL A 80 -9.29 -1.07 -6.90
C VAL A 80 -7.91 -0.41 -7.01
N GLY A 81 -7.78 0.84 -6.55
CA GLY A 81 -6.48 1.51 -6.48
C GLY A 81 -5.48 0.75 -5.61
N LYS A 82 -5.94 0.20 -4.48
CA LYS A 82 -5.13 -0.70 -3.64
C LYS A 82 -4.63 -1.92 -4.42
N ALA A 83 -5.50 -2.57 -5.19
CA ALA A 83 -5.16 -3.77 -5.95
C ALA A 83 -4.15 -3.48 -7.07
N ILE A 84 -4.36 -2.42 -7.85
CA ILE A 84 -3.43 -1.95 -8.89
C ILE A 84 -2.05 -1.67 -8.29
N MET A 85 -2.02 -0.94 -7.17
CA MET A 85 -0.78 -0.64 -6.47
C MET A 85 -0.09 -1.90 -5.96
N THR A 86 -0.84 -2.82 -5.35
CA THR A 86 -0.30 -4.09 -4.82
C THR A 86 0.32 -4.94 -5.94
N ALA A 87 -0.35 -5.07 -7.09
CA ALA A 87 0.16 -5.83 -8.24
C ALA A 87 1.47 -5.21 -8.78
N SER A 88 1.48 -3.87 -8.90
CA SER A 88 2.62 -3.10 -9.39
C SER A 88 3.82 -3.16 -8.45
N THR A 89 3.59 -2.96 -7.14
CA THR A 89 4.67 -3.00 -6.13
C THR A 89 5.23 -4.41 -5.98
N ALA A 90 4.38 -5.46 -5.98
CA ALA A 90 4.85 -6.84 -5.96
C ALA A 90 5.75 -7.16 -7.16
N ARG A 91 5.37 -6.73 -8.37
CA ARG A 91 6.19 -6.89 -9.57
C ARG A 91 7.54 -6.16 -9.46
N ARG A 92 7.52 -4.89 -9.06
CA ARG A 92 8.73 -4.07 -8.94
C ARG A 92 9.66 -4.58 -7.84
N PHE A 93 9.12 -5.00 -6.70
CA PHE A 93 9.89 -5.57 -5.59
C PHE A 93 10.57 -6.88 -6.02
N ALA A 94 9.83 -7.79 -6.68
CA ALA A 94 10.37 -9.04 -7.20
C ALA A 94 11.55 -8.82 -8.16
N MET A 95 11.39 -7.91 -9.13
CA MET A 95 12.46 -7.55 -10.07
C MET A 95 13.67 -6.94 -9.36
N ARG A 96 13.45 -5.99 -8.44
CA ARG A 96 14.51 -5.28 -7.71
C ARG A 96 15.37 -6.24 -6.88
N TYR A 97 14.74 -7.21 -6.22
CA TYR A 97 15.41 -8.14 -5.32
C TYR A 97 15.74 -9.49 -5.95
N ASN A 98 15.55 -9.63 -7.27
CA ASN A 98 15.75 -10.87 -8.03
C ASN A 98 15.06 -12.07 -7.36
N ARG A 99 13.76 -11.92 -7.08
CA ARG A 99 12.90 -12.93 -6.44
C ARG A 99 11.74 -13.30 -7.35
N PHE A 100 11.23 -14.51 -7.18
CA PHE A 100 9.96 -14.88 -7.79
C PHE A 100 8.80 -14.07 -7.21
N ARG A 101 7.91 -13.64 -8.09
CA ARG A 101 6.57 -13.18 -7.74
C ARG A 101 5.61 -14.34 -7.82
N PHE A 102 5.17 -14.84 -6.68
CA PHE A 102 4.11 -15.83 -6.62
C PHE A 102 2.76 -15.13 -6.79
N ARG A 103 1.90 -15.69 -7.63
CA ARG A 103 0.57 -15.16 -7.94
C ARG A 103 -0.46 -16.28 -7.87
N TRP A 104 -1.63 -16.03 -7.31
CA TRP A 104 -2.75 -16.98 -7.34
C TRP A 104 -4.07 -16.27 -7.60
N LYS A 105 -5.03 -17.03 -8.11
CA LYS A 105 -6.38 -16.54 -8.37
C LYS A 105 -7.18 -16.55 -7.08
N ARG A 106 -7.82 -15.43 -6.75
CA ARG A 106 -8.76 -15.37 -5.63
C ARG A 106 -10.05 -16.07 -6.01
N PRO A 107 -10.65 -16.86 -5.11
CA PRO A 107 -11.90 -17.55 -5.41
C PRO A 107 -13.02 -16.54 -5.64
N LEU A 108 -13.79 -16.74 -6.71
CA LEU A 108 -15.01 -16.00 -6.97
C LEU A 108 -16.14 -16.60 -6.14
N ARG A 109 -17.09 -15.75 -5.73
CA ARG A 109 -18.29 -16.23 -4.99
C ARG A 109 -19.12 -17.22 -5.80
N ARG A 110 -19.04 -17.15 -7.12
CA ARG A 110 -19.66 -18.07 -8.06
C ARG A 110 -18.65 -18.36 -9.16
N GLU A 111 -18.46 -19.63 -9.48
CA GLU A 111 -17.57 -19.99 -10.58
C GLU A 111 -18.21 -19.58 -11.91
N PRO A 112 -17.54 -18.75 -12.71
CA PRO A 112 -17.98 -18.46 -14.06
C PRO A 112 -17.76 -19.69 -14.93
N LEU A 113 -18.46 -19.73 -16.07
CA LEU A 113 -18.22 -20.76 -17.09
C LEU A 113 -16.74 -20.76 -17.48
N SER A 114 -16.18 -21.95 -17.65
CA SER A 114 -14.74 -22.15 -17.93
C SER A 114 -14.24 -21.32 -19.13
N LYS A 115 -15.10 -21.10 -20.12
CA LYS A 115 -14.82 -20.27 -21.31
C LYS A 115 -14.54 -18.79 -21.00
N VAL A 116 -15.08 -18.27 -19.90
CA VAL A 116 -14.98 -16.86 -19.50
C VAL A 116 -13.90 -16.65 -18.44
N LEU A 117 -13.41 -17.71 -17.80
CA LEU A 117 -12.38 -17.62 -16.76
C LEU A 117 -11.13 -16.86 -17.21
N ARG A 118 -10.73 -17.02 -18.48
CA ARG A 118 -9.56 -16.30 -19.04
C ARG A 118 -9.80 -14.81 -19.23
N LEU A 119 -11.05 -14.40 -19.46
CA LEU A 119 -11.44 -12.99 -19.58
C LEU A 119 -11.58 -12.33 -18.21
N VAL A 120 -12.00 -13.10 -17.20
CA VAL A 120 -12.16 -12.61 -15.84
C VAL A 120 -10.80 -12.49 -15.14
N TYR A 121 -9.98 -13.54 -15.19
CA TYR A 121 -8.64 -13.54 -14.60
C TYR A 121 -7.60 -12.96 -15.57
N ASP A 122 -7.75 -11.67 -15.83
CA ASP A 122 -6.78 -10.81 -16.48
C ASP A 122 -6.15 -9.91 -15.42
N GLU A 123 -4.83 -10.00 -15.21
CA GLU A 123 -4.13 -9.23 -14.18
C GLU A 123 -4.15 -7.73 -14.47
N ASP A 124 -4.06 -7.34 -15.75
CA ASP A 124 -3.99 -5.94 -16.14
C ASP A 124 -5.37 -5.28 -16.05
N ALA A 125 -6.44 -6.04 -16.35
CA ALA A 125 -7.80 -5.55 -16.25
C ALA A 125 -8.41 -5.67 -14.85
N ASN A 126 -8.15 -6.77 -14.14
CA ASN A 126 -8.78 -7.12 -12.85
C ASN A 126 -7.73 -7.56 -11.80
N PRO A 127 -6.78 -6.70 -11.41
CA PRO A 127 -5.71 -7.05 -10.47
C PRO A 127 -6.22 -7.45 -9.08
N GLU A 128 -7.43 -7.04 -8.69
CA GLU A 128 -8.07 -7.39 -7.42
C GLU A 128 -8.47 -8.86 -7.30
N LEU A 129 -8.52 -9.58 -8.43
CA LEU A 129 -8.80 -11.01 -8.50
C LEU A 129 -7.57 -11.87 -8.26
N PHE A 130 -6.42 -11.25 -7.98
CA PHE A 130 -5.17 -11.96 -7.72
C PHE A 130 -4.64 -11.68 -6.31
N GLY A 131 -4.02 -12.71 -5.74
CA GLY A 131 -3.13 -12.58 -4.58
C GLY A 131 -1.68 -12.64 -5.03
N TYR A 132 -0.81 -11.97 -4.30
CA TYR A 132 0.62 -11.91 -4.59
C TYR A 132 1.44 -12.22 -3.35
N PHE A 133 2.57 -12.87 -3.54
CA PHE A 133 3.58 -13.09 -2.51
C PHE A 133 4.97 -12.91 -3.10
N VAL A 134 5.81 -12.15 -2.41
CA VAL A 134 7.24 -12.02 -2.72
C VAL A 134 7.99 -12.11 -1.40
N ALA A 135 8.93 -13.06 -1.28
CA ALA A 135 9.69 -13.22 -0.05
C ALA A 135 10.50 -11.95 0.27
N GLY A 136 10.40 -11.50 1.51
CA GLY A 136 11.01 -10.27 2.03
C GLY A 136 10.16 -9.02 1.89
N ALA A 137 9.07 -9.04 1.12
CA ALA A 137 8.25 -7.85 0.87
C ALA A 137 7.53 -7.36 2.15
N PRO A 138 7.38 -6.03 2.31
CA PRO A 138 6.65 -5.42 3.41
C PRO A 138 5.17 -5.83 3.39
N ALA A 139 4.58 -5.99 4.57
CA ALA A 139 3.18 -6.32 4.73
C ALA A 139 2.61 -5.71 6.01
N ARG A 140 1.28 -5.78 6.13
CA ARG A 140 0.53 -5.39 7.33
C ARG A 140 -0.42 -6.51 7.69
N VAL A 141 -0.55 -6.79 8.98
CA VAL A 141 -1.62 -7.66 9.50
C VAL A 141 -2.96 -6.94 9.26
N LEU A 142 -3.95 -7.64 8.70
CA LEU A 142 -5.23 -7.03 8.28
C LEU A 142 -6.43 -7.39 9.17
N ASP A 143 -6.23 -8.29 10.14
CA ASP A 143 -7.26 -8.70 11.07
C ASP A 143 -6.66 -9.00 12.45
N ASN A 144 -7.54 -9.11 13.44
CA ASN A 144 -7.19 -9.52 14.81
C ASN A 144 -7.56 -10.99 15.09
N MET A 145 -7.99 -11.73 14.07
CA MET A 145 -8.69 -13.00 14.24
C MET A 145 -7.73 -14.19 14.45
N ASN A 146 -6.42 -13.98 14.22
CA ASN A 146 -5.41 -15.03 14.36
C ASN A 146 -4.83 -15.17 15.77
N GLY A 147 -5.45 -14.59 16.81
CA GLY A 147 -5.05 -14.80 18.21
C GLY A 147 -3.75 -14.13 18.66
N ASN A 148 -3.09 -13.37 17.77
CA ASN A 148 -1.79 -12.76 18.06
C ASN A 148 -1.89 -11.42 18.84
N VAL A 149 -3.11 -10.96 19.17
CA VAL A 149 -3.33 -9.72 19.92
C VAL A 149 -2.70 -9.80 21.32
N GLY A 150 -2.81 -10.95 21.99
CA GLY A 150 -2.16 -11.20 23.28
C GLY A 150 -0.63 -11.18 23.23
N TRP A 151 -0.05 -11.22 22.02
CA TRP A 151 1.38 -11.21 21.74
C TRP A 151 1.84 -9.84 21.20
N GLY A 152 0.97 -8.83 21.25
CA GLY A 152 1.26 -7.48 20.78
C GLY A 152 1.14 -7.28 19.26
N VAL A 153 0.59 -8.26 18.53
CA VAL A 153 0.35 -8.15 17.08
C VAL A 153 -1.13 -7.88 16.85
N ALA A 154 -1.43 -6.70 16.31
CA ALA A 154 -2.79 -6.26 16.02
C ALA A 154 -2.93 -5.91 14.53
N ASN A 155 -4.16 -5.65 14.11
CA ASN A 155 -4.46 -5.08 12.80
C ASN A 155 -3.66 -3.79 12.61
N GLY A 156 -2.95 -3.71 11.48
CA GLY A 156 -2.03 -2.63 11.17
C GLY A 156 -0.58 -2.88 11.63
N SER A 157 -0.27 -3.93 12.38
CA SER A 157 1.11 -4.28 12.72
C SER A 157 1.94 -4.53 11.45
N SER A 158 3.09 -3.86 11.34
CA SER A 158 4.05 -4.07 10.26
C SER A 158 4.69 -5.45 10.34
N CYS A 159 4.85 -6.11 9.20
CA CYS A 159 5.55 -7.37 9.08
C CYS A 159 6.22 -7.50 7.70
N LYS A 160 6.92 -8.62 7.47
CA LYS A 160 7.47 -8.99 6.18
C LYS A 160 7.01 -10.40 5.81
N TYR A 161 6.82 -10.63 4.52
CA TYR A 161 6.57 -11.97 4.00
C TYR A 161 7.84 -12.83 4.13
N LEU A 162 7.79 -13.91 4.90
CA LEU A 162 8.94 -14.79 5.09
C LEU A 162 8.94 -15.95 4.08
N SER A 163 7.89 -16.77 4.13
CA SER A 163 7.75 -17.97 3.32
C SER A 163 6.27 -18.30 3.08
N LEU A 164 6.01 -19.13 2.07
CA LEU A 164 4.75 -19.85 1.91
C LEU A 164 4.92 -21.26 2.48
N ALA A 165 3.87 -21.76 3.11
CA ALA A 165 3.81 -23.11 3.66
C ALA A 165 2.51 -23.76 3.22
N TRP A 166 2.58 -25.06 2.93
CA TRP A 166 1.44 -25.87 2.51
C TRP A 166 1.21 -26.97 3.55
N GLY A 167 -0.04 -27.14 3.96
CA GLY A 167 -0.44 -28.26 4.82
C GLY A 167 -0.47 -29.59 4.09
N ASP A 168 -0.52 -29.56 2.75
CA ASP A 168 -0.55 -30.73 1.88
C ASP A 168 0.81 -30.93 1.17
N GLU A 169 1.35 -32.13 1.31
CA GLU A 169 2.63 -32.53 0.70
C GLU A 169 2.56 -32.62 -0.83
N ASP A 170 1.41 -33.02 -1.37
CA ASP A 170 1.26 -33.10 -2.83
C ASP A 170 1.21 -31.69 -3.44
N MET A 171 0.49 -30.75 -2.81
CA MET A 171 0.53 -29.34 -3.20
C MET A 171 1.94 -28.75 -3.08
N ARG A 172 2.70 -29.09 -2.03
CA ARG A 172 4.10 -28.64 -1.88
C ARG A 172 4.95 -29.10 -3.08
N ARG A 173 4.87 -30.38 -3.44
CA ARG A 173 5.63 -30.95 -4.58
C ARG A 173 5.23 -30.29 -5.91
N GLN A 174 3.94 -30.03 -6.11
CA GLN A 174 3.46 -29.33 -7.32
C GLN A 174 4.06 -27.92 -7.42
N VAL A 175 4.05 -27.16 -6.32
CA VAL A 175 4.62 -25.81 -6.30
C VAL A 175 6.13 -25.83 -6.49
N GLU A 176 6.83 -26.78 -5.88
CA GLU A 176 8.28 -26.97 -6.11
C GLU A 176 8.58 -27.22 -7.59
N ALA A 177 7.79 -28.06 -8.26
CA ALA A 177 7.93 -28.31 -9.70
C ALA A 177 7.69 -27.04 -10.54
N LEU A 178 6.68 -26.23 -10.18
CA LEU A 178 6.40 -24.94 -10.83
C LEU A 178 7.58 -23.96 -10.68
N ILE A 179 8.18 -23.87 -9.49
CA ILE A 179 9.36 -23.05 -9.25
C ILE A 179 10.54 -23.51 -10.09
N GLN A 180 10.78 -24.83 -10.19
CA GLN A 180 11.87 -25.35 -11.01
C GLN A 180 11.64 -25.08 -12.49
N CYS A 181 10.40 -25.22 -12.97
CA CYS A 181 10.04 -24.86 -14.35
C CYS A 181 10.33 -23.38 -14.62
N ALA A 182 9.84 -22.47 -13.77
CA ALA A 182 10.05 -21.03 -13.89
C ALA A 182 11.54 -20.65 -13.94
N ARG A 183 12.38 -21.30 -13.12
CA ARG A 183 13.85 -21.14 -13.16
C ARG A 183 14.44 -21.51 -14.52
N GLN A 184 13.98 -22.61 -15.12
CA GLN A 184 14.51 -23.11 -16.39
C GLN A 184 14.18 -22.17 -17.55
N ILE A 185 12.94 -21.66 -17.58
CA ILE A 185 12.46 -20.75 -18.63
C ILE A 185 12.75 -19.27 -18.35
N LYS A 186 13.38 -18.96 -17.21
CA LYS A 186 13.69 -17.60 -16.75
C LYS A 186 12.45 -16.71 -16.65
N GLU A 187 11.35 -17.28 -16.20
CA GLU A 187 10.15 -16.51 -15.84
C GLU A 187 10.27 -15.99 -14.42
N ASP A 188 9.87 -14.75 -14.18
CA ASP A 188 9.94 -14.14 -12.85
C ASP A 188 8.66 -14.37 -12.02
N VAL A 189 7.63 -14.98 -12.62
CA VAL A 189 6.31 -15.19 -12.02
C VAL A 189 6.06 -16.68 -11.87
N VAL A 190 5.53 -17.08 -10.71
CA VAL A 190 5.08 -18.45 -10.46
C VAL A 190 3.59 -18.41 -10.14
N ASP A 191 2.78 -18.95 -11.06
CA ASP A 191 1.34 -19.10 -10.87
C ASP A 191 1.05 -20.30 -9.99
N LEU A 192 0.55 -20.03 -8.79
CA LEU A 192 0.12 -21.04 -7.84
C LEU A 192 -1.31 -21.53 -8.18
N PRO A 193 -1.61 -22.81 -7.86
CA PRO A 193 -2.92 -23.41 -8.07
C PRO A 193 -4.03 -22.74 -7.25
#